data_AF-A0A160P7T3-F1
#
_entry.id   AF-A0A160P7T3-F1
#
_cell.length_a   1.000
_cell.length_b   1.000
_cell.length_c   1.000
_cell.angle_alpha   90.00
_cell.angle_beta   90.00
_cell.angle_gamma   90.00
#
_symmetry.space_group_name_H-M   'P 1'
#
loop_
_entity.id
_entity.type
_entity.pdbx_description
1 polymer ?
#
loop_
_entity_poly.entity_id
_entity_poly.type
_entity_poly.pdbx_seq_one_letter_code
_entity_poly.pdbx_strand_id
1 'polypeptide(L)'
;MELLVDKLDIDRDLRLLLGDDTCCADAESDHEEQTAVAQTAPATEDRAGVAPGVLDRCIVSACLSAFDDHGSPEALASADLVAALRTMPGVTEEHWPLADLTQPRLAALLRPYKVSTRDLTLPDGRRRKSYQRAALQAALPDDCGC
;
A
#
# COMPACT_ATOMS: atom_id res chain seq x y z
N MET A 1 -36.62 5.16 3.04
CA MET A 1 -35.71 5.66 1.99
C MET A 1 -35.07 6.93 2.53
N GLU A 2 -33.77 7.10 2.26
CA GLU A 2 -32.97 8.34 2.39
C GLU A 2 -32.45 8.77 3.77
N LEU A 3 -31.24 8.30 4.11
CA LEU A 3 -30.33 8.91 5.11
C LEU A 3 -28.87 8.66 4.67
N LEU A 4 -28.46 9.15 3.50
CA LEU A 4 -27.13 8.87 2.93
C LEU A 4 -26.50 10.06 2.18
N VAL A 5 -26.82 11.30 2.57
CA VAL A 5 -26.20 12.48 1.97
C VAL A 5 -25.92 13.52 3.06
N ASP A 6 -24.78 13.39 3.77
CA ASP A 6 -24.13 14.57 4.39
C ASP A 6 -22.67 14.36 4.83
N LYS A 7 -21.97 13.32 4.35
CA LYS A 7 -20.58 13.03 4.80
C LYS A 7 -19.51 13.47 3.79
N LEU A 8 -19.73 14.57 3.07
CA LEU A 8 -18.85 15.02 1.99
C LEU A 8 -18.31 16.46 2.14
N ASP A 9 -18.51 17.13 3.29
CA ASP A 9 -18.05 18.52 3.48
C ASP A 9 -16.95 18.71 4.55
N ILE A 10 -16.24 17.64 4.96
CA ILE A 10 -15.19 17.76 6.00
C ILE A 10 -13.76 17.74 5.43
N ASP A 11 -13.57 17.51 4.12
CA ASP A 11 -12.23 17.35 3.54
C ASP A 11 -11.53 18.68 3.18
N ARG A 12 -12.28 19.78 3.04
CA ARG A 12 -11.72 21.06 2.57
C ARG A 12 -11.01 21.87 3.66
N ASP A 13 -11.38 21.70 4.93
CA ASP A 13 -10.88 22.56 6.02
C ASP A 13 -9.49 22.16 6.53
N LEU A 14 -9.09 20.89 6.37
CA LEU A 14 -7.78 20.41 6.85
C LEU A 14 -6.61 21.02 6.08
N ARG A 15 -6.81 21.32 4.80
CA ARG A 15 -5.75 21.88 3.92
C ARG A 15 -5.42 23.34 4.24
N LEU A 16 -6.30 24.03 4.97
CA LEU A 16 -6.05 25.38 5.51
C LEU A 16 -5.30 25.35 6.85
N LEU A 17 -5.39 24.27 7.63
CA LEU A 17 -4.66 24.11 8.89
C LEU A 17 -3.20 23.68 8.71
N LEU A 18 -2.85 23.07 7.57
CA LEU A 18 -1.55 22.43 7.34
C LEU A 18 -0.48 23.31 6.67
N GLY A 19 -0.67 24.64 6.69
CA GLY A 19 0.44 25.61 6.59
C GLY A 19 1.26 25.53 5.30
N ASP A 20 1.04 26.48 4.39
CA ASP A 20 2.01 26.83 3.37
C ASP A 20 3.19 27.54 4.05
N ASP A 21 4.10 26.77 4.67
CA ASP A 21 5.40 27.29 5.10
C ASP A 21 6.36 27.22 3.92
N THR A 22 6.26 28.26 3.09
CA THR A 22 7.22 28.64 2.07
C THR A 22 8.57 28.93 2.74
N CYS A 23 9.48 27.95 2.79
CA CYS A 23 10.88 28.18 3.14
C CYS A 23 11.74 28.16 1.87
N CYS A 24 11.80 29.32 1.19
CA CYS A 24 12.83 29.64 0.21
C CYS A 24 13.34 31.06 0.47
N ALA A 25 14.57 31.18 0.99
CA ALA A 25 15.54 32.28 0.85
C ALA A 25 16.81 31.83 1.62
N ASP A 26 18.05 32.00 1.21
CA ASP A 26 18.62 32.89 0.20
C ASP A 26 19.94 32.30 -0.35
N ALA A 27 20.33 32.79 -1.52
CA ALA A 27 21.55 32.49 -2.23
C ALA A 27 22.82 32.95 -1.49
N GLU A 28 23.94 32.25 -1.67
CA GLU A 28 25.21 32.93 -1.86
C GLU A 28 26.09 32.15 -2.84
N SER A 29 26.56 32.89 -3.84
CA SER A 29 27.36 32.47 -4.97
C SER A 29 28.84 32.66 -4.66
N ASP A 30 29.68 31.93 -5.41
CA ASP A 30 31.07 32.23 -5.76
C ASP A 30 32.19 31.54 -4.95
N HIS A 31 32.71 30.43 -5.49
CA HIS A 31 34.10 30.45 -5.97
C HIS A 31 34.39 29.33 -6.99
N GLU A 32 35.05 29.75 -8.07
CA GLU A 32 35.65 29.02 -9.19
C GLU A 32 36.67 27.95 -8.68
N GLU A 33 37.19 26.93 -9.39
CA GLU A 33 37.58 26.84 -10.79
C GLU A 33 38.01 25.38 -11.14
N GLN A 34 37.63 24.92 -12.34
CA GLN A 34 38.27 23.94 -13.24
C GLN A 34 38.77 22.56 -12.74
N THR A 35 38.17 21.51 -13.31
CA THR A 35 38.88 20.73 -14.35
C THR A 35 37.89 19.92 -15.21
N ALA A 36 38.07 20.02 -16.52
CA ALA A 36 37.25 19.38 -17.53
C ALA A 36 37.45 17.86 -17.57
N VAL A 37 36.35 17.10 -17.53
CA VAL A 37 36.25 15.85 -18.30
C VAL A 37 34.82 15.70 -18.79
N ALA A 38 34.73 15.44 -20.09
CA ALA A 38 33.50 15.42 -20.86
C ALA A 38 32.66 14.16 -20.60
N GLN A 39 31.36 14.34 -20.86
CA GLN A 39 30.33 13.33 -21.14
C GLN A 39 29.68 12.68 -19.91
N THR A 40 28.40 13.01 -19.66
CA THR A 40 27.24 12.11 -19.92
C THR A 40 25.94 12.91 -19.75
N ALA A 41 24.91 12.54 -20.52
CA ALA A 41 23.59 13.18 -20.63
C ALA A 41 22.84 13.40 -19.28
N PRO A 42 21.92 14.37 -19.21
CA PRO A 42 21.10 14.59 -18.02
C PRO A 42 19.93 13.60 -18.01
N ALA A 43 20.00 12.60 -17.14
CA ALA A 43 18.81 11.90 -16.66
C ALA A 43 18.55 12.40 -15.24
N THR A 44 17.66 13.37 -15.16
CA THR A 44 16.88 13.71 -13.98
C THR A 44 16.14 12.46 -13.49
N GLU A 45 16.70 11.75 -12.54
CA GLU A 45 15.92 10.99 -11.57
C GLU A 45 16.43 11.36 -10.19
N ASP A 46 15.83 12.44 -9.71
CA ASP A 46 15.32 12.54 -8.35
C ASP A 46 14.88 11.16 -7.85
N ARG A 47 15.82 10.41 -7.27
CA ARG A 47 15.48 9.47 -6.22
C ARG A 47 15.78 10.18 -4.93
N ALA A 48 14.92 11.16 -4.62
CA ALA A 48 14.56 11.46 -3.25
C ALA A 48 14.59 10.15 -2.47
N GLY A 49 15.38 10.13 -1.41
CA GLY A 49 15.48 8.99 -0.52
C GLY A 49 14.09 8.60 -0.06
N VAL A 50 13.50 7.62 -0.74
CA VAL A 50 12.45 6.82 -0.16
C VAL A 50 13.17 6.08 0.94
N ALA A 51 13.06 6.59 2.18
CA ALA A 51 13.23 5.72 3.32
C ALA A 51 12.43 4.46 2.96
N PRO A 52 13.05 3.26 2.90
CA PRO A 52 12.27 2.06 2.74
C PRO A 52 11.43 2.04 4.01
N GLY A 53 10.18 2.52 3.89
CA GLY A 53 9.12 2.18 4.79
C GLY A 53 8.96 0.69 4.63
N VAL A 54 9.84 -0.07 5.29
CA VAL A 54 9.58 -1.44 5.67
C VAL A 54 8.21 -1.33 6.30
N LEU A 55 7.22 -1.90 5.62
CA LEU A 55 6.02 -2.21 6.34
C LEU A 55 6.52 -3.21 7.38
N ASP A 56 6.66 -2.74 8.61
CA ASP A 56 6.70 -3.59 9.81
C ASP A 56 5.34 -4.30 9.99
N ARG A 57 4.47 -4.26 8.96
CA ARG A 57 3.21 -4.94 8.86
C ARG A 57 3.44 -6.26 8.13
N CYS A 58 3.46 -7.30 8.93
CA CYS A 58 3.00 -8.64 8.61
C CYS A 58 1.98 -8.72 7.46
N ILE A 59 2.17 -9.69 6.55
CA ILE A 59 1.29 -9.85 5.38
C ILE A 59 -0.19 -10.03 5.75
N VAL A 60 -0.48 -10.67 6.89
CA VAL A 60 -1.85 -10.85 7.39
C VAL A 60 -2.49 -9.52 7.79
N SER A 61 -1.73 -8.64 8.45
CA SER A 61 -2.18 -7.29 8.84
C SER A 61 -2.43 -6.40 7.61
N ALA A 62 -1.54 -6.47 6.61
CA ALA A 62 -1.74 -5.79 5.33
C ALA A 62 -3.00 -6.31 4.61
N CYS A 63 -3.25 -7.62 4.62
CA CYS A 63 -4.48 -8.18 4.07
C CYS A 63 -5.72 -7.63 4.79
N LEU A 64 -5.72 -7.60 6.13
CA LEU A 64 -6.86 -7.08 6.90
C LEU A 64 -7.12 -5.59 6.61
N SER A 65 -6.06 -4.80 6.48
CA SER A 65 -6.16 -3.39 6.07
C SER A 65 -6.83 -3.26 4.70
N ALA A 66 -6.46 -4.11 3.74
CA ALA A 66 -7.07 -4.12 2.41
C ALA A 66 -8.56 -4.50 2.45
N PHE A 67 -8.99 -5.33 3.42
CA PHE A 67 -10.41 -5.57 3.63
C PHE A 67 -11.11 -4.31 4.18
N ASP A 68 -10.49 -3.58 5.10
CA ASP A 68 -11.07 -2.34 5.65
C ASP A 68 -11.23 -1.26 4.57
N ASP A 69 -10.26 -1.13 3.66
CA ASP A 69 -10.35 -0.24 2.48
C ASP A 69 -11.52 -0.60 1.54
N HIS A 70 -11.95 -1.86 1.55
CA HIS A 70 -13.12 -2.34 0.78
C HIS A 70 -14.44 -2.34 1.58
N GLY A 71 -14.48 -1.71 2.76
CA GLY A 71 -15.68 -1.65 3.60
C GLY A 71 -15.90 -2.91 4.45
N SER A 72 -14.83 -3.64 4.76
CA SER A 72 -14.80 -4.82 5.64
C SER A 72 -15.74 -5.97 5.22
N PRO A 73 -15.73 -6.42 3.95
CA PRO A 73 -16.56 -7.56 3.53
C PRO A 73 -16.13 -8.87 4.23
N GLU A 74 -17.03 -9.86 4.30
CA GLU A 74 -16.67 -11.17 4.88
C GLU A 74 -15.68 -11.95 4.01
N ALA A 75 -15.75 -11.78 2.69
CA ALA A 75 -14.87 -12.41 1.73
C ALA A 75 -14.49 -11.43 0.62
N LEU A 76 -13.25 -11.51 0.17
CA LEU A 76 -12.70 -10.69 -0.91
C LEU A 76 -12.02 -11.58 -1.94
N ALA A 77 -12.24 -11.31 -3.24
CA ALA A 77 -11.61 -12.12 -4.28
C ALA A 77 -10.09 -11.91 -4.26
N SER A 78 -9.33 -12.97 -4.56
CA SER A 78 -7.86 -12.92 -4.54
C SER A 78 -7.29 -11.89 -5.51
N ALA A 79 -8.00 -11.56 -6.60
CA ALA A 79 -7.59 -10.52 -7.55
C ALA A 79 -7.69 -9.13 -6.92
N ASP A 80 -8.82 -8.84 -6.27
CA ASP A 80 -9.09 -7.54 -5.66
C ASP A 80 -8.16 -7.32 -4.45
N LEU A 81 -7.96 -8.37 -3.64
CA LEU A 81 -7.01 -8.32 -2.53
C LEU A 81 -5.58 -8.04 -2.99
N VAL A 82 -5.11 -8.68 -4.06
CA VAL A 82 -3.78 -8.40 -4.62
C VAL A 82 -3.71 -6.98 -5.18
N ALA A 83 -4.76 -6.51 -5.85
CA ALA A 83 -4.79 -5.15 -6.39
C ALA A 83 -4.69 -4.10 -5.28
N ALA A 84 -5.42 -4.28 -4.18
CA ALA A 84 -5.35 -3.40 -3.01
C ALA A 84 -3.97 -3.45 -2.32
N LEU A 85 -3.38 -4.64 -2.17
CA LEU A 85 -2.05 -4.77 -1.57
C LEU A 85 -0.97 -4.06 -2.39
N ARG A 86 -1.07 -4.08 -3.74
CA ARG A 86 -0.12 -3.41 -4.64
C ARG A 86 -0.12 -1.89 -4.50
N THR A 87 -1.22 -1.29 -4.05
CA THR A 87 -1.32 0.16 -3.85
C THR A 87 -0.76 0.61 -2.49
N MET A 88 -0.46 -0.33 -1.59
CA MET A 88 0.09 -0.01 -0.28
C MET A 88 1.60 0.25 -0.39
N PRO A 89 2.11 1.31 0.27
CA PRO A 89 3.54 1.57 0.32
C PRO A 89 4.23 0.51 1.20
N GLY A 90 5.21 -0.20 0.64
CA GLY A 90 6.15 -1.01 1.41
C GLY A 90 6.52 -2.35 0.78
N VAL A 91 7.29 -3.12 1.55
CA VAL A 91 7.76 -4.47 1.20
C VAL A 91 7.17 -5.51 2.14
N THR A 92 6.98 -6.73 1.67
CA THR A 92 6.60 -7.86 2.51
C THR A 92 7.74 -8.28 3.44
N GLU A 93 7.47 -9.16 4.39
CA GLU A 93 8.45 -9.76 5.32
C GLU A 93 9.67 -10.37 4.59
N GLU A 94 9.51 -10.79 3.33
CA GLU A 94 10.58 -11.32 2.47
C GLU A 94 11.29 -10.22 1.64
N HIS A 95 11.15 -8.94 2.02
CA HIS A 95 11.71 -7.76 1.35
C HIS A 95 11.25 -7.57 -0.10
N TRP A 96 10.08 -8.11 -0.45
CA TRP A 96 9.52 -8.01 -1.79
C TRP A 96 8.59 -6.81 -1.92
N PRO A 97 8.70 -5.98 -2.98
CA PRO A 97 7.77 -4.88 -3.20
C PRO A 97 6.36 -5.41 -3.38
N LEU A 98 5.42 -4.85 -2.62
CA LEU A 98 4.00 -5.19 -2.77
C LEU A 98 3.45 -4.87 -4.16
N ALA A 99 4.05 -3.89 -4.85
CA ALA A 99 3.71 -3.50 -6.22
C ALA A 99 3.76 -4.67 -7.23
N ASP A 100 4.65 -5.64 -7.02
CA ASP A 100 4.82 -6.81 -7.91
C ASP A 100 4.09 -8.06 -7.41
N LEU A 101 3.28 -7.95 -6.35
CA LEU A 101 2.62 -9.09 -5.72
C LEU A 101 1.67 -9.78 -6.70
N THR A 102 1.74 -11.10 -6.83
CA THR A 102 0.80 -11.89 -7.65
C THR A 102 -0.08 -12.78 -6.78
N GLN A 103 -1.22 -13.26 -7.29
CA GLN A 103 -2.08 -14.22 -6.58
C GLN A 103 -1.34 -15.48 -6.09
N PRO A 104 -0.54 -16.20 -6.90
CA PRO A 104 0.20 -17.36 -6.41
C PRO A 104 1.25 -16.98 -5.36
N ARG A 105 1.85 -15.79 -5.46
CA ARG A 105 2.80 -15.30 -4.46
C ARG A 105 2.11 -14.98 -3.14
N LEU A 106 0.97 -14.31 -3.18
CA LEU A 106 0.15 -14.08 -1.98
C LEU A 106 -0.24 -15.40 -1.31
N ALA A 107 -0.63 -16.41 -2.09
CA ALA A 107 -0.92 -17.74 -1.55
C ALA A 107 0.31 -18.41 -0.91
N ALA A 108 1.51 -18.18 -1.44
CA ALA A 108 2.75 -18.66 -0.83
C ALA A 108 3.05 -17.95 0.49
N LEU A 109 2.88 -16.62 0.54
CA LEU A 109 3.09 -15.81 1.75
C LEU A 109 2.09 -16.15 2.87
N LEU A 110 0.87 -16.52 2.52
CA LEU A 110 -0.18 -16.88 3.48
C LEU A 110 -0.12 -18.35 3.93
N ARG A 111 0.72 -19.18 3.30
CA ARG A 111 0.84 -20.61 3.62
C ARG A 111 1.32 -20.87 5.05
N PRO A 112 2.33 -20.17 5.60
CA PRO A 112 2.77 -20.36 6.99
C PRO A 112 1.65 -20.08 8.00
N TYR A 113 0.78 -19.12 7.67
CA TYR A 113 -0.37 -18.70 8.46
C TYR A 113 -1.58 -19.65 8.33
N LYS A 114 -1.47 -20.74 7.55
CA LYS A 114 -2.55 -21.70 7.26
C LYS A 114 -3.81 -21.08 6.64
N VAL A 115 -3.69 -19.88 6.05
CA VAL A 115 -4.79 -19.21 5.34
C VAL A 115 -4.85 -19.74 3.92
N SER A 116 -6.02 -20.24 3.52
CA SER A 116 -6.24 -20.81 2.18
C SER A 116 -7.40 -20.12 1.47
N THR A 117 -7.35 -20.13 0.14
CA THR A 117 -8.44 -19.57 -0.68
C THR A 117 -9.68 -20.44 -0.64
N ARG A 118 -10.87 -19.83 -0.66
CA ARG A 118 -12.16 -20.48 -0.90
C ARG A 118 -12.79 -20.00 -2.20
N ASP A 119 -13.71 -20.80 -2.74
CA ASP A 119 -14.48 -20.41 -3.92
C ASP A 119 -15.60 -19.44 -3.53
N LEU A 120 -15.64 -18.29 -4.21
CA LEU A 120 -16.70 -17.29 -4.14
C LEU A 120 -17.44 -17.29 -5.47
N THR A 121 -18.76 -17.40 -5.44
CA THR A 121 -19.61 -17.25 -6.63
C THR A 121 -19.99 -15.78 -6.76
N LEU A 122 -19.55 -15.14 -7.86
CA LEU A 122 -19.94 -13.77 -8.18
C LEU A 122 -21.38 -13.72 -8.73
N PRO A 123 -22.02 -12.54 -8.79
CA PRO A 123 -23.35 -12.37 -9.39
C PRO A 123 -23.41 -12.80 -10.87
N ASP A 124 -22.26 -12.81 -11.57
CA ASP A 124 -22.11 -13.35 -12.93
C ASP A 124 -22.15 -14.89 -13.00
N GLY A 125 -22.31 -15.57 -11.86
CA GLY A 125 -22.29 -17.05 -11.75
C GLY A 125 -20.90 -17.67 -11.84
N ARG A 126 -19.87 -16.92 -12.21
CA ARG A 126 -18.48 -17.38 -12.23
C ARG A 126 -17.93 -17.55 -10.82
N ARG A 127 -17.15 -18.62 -10.63
CA ARG A 127 -16.40 -18.87 -9.40
C ARG A 127 -15.03 -18.20 -9.46
N ARG A 128 -14.65 -17.53 -8.37
CA ARG A 128 -13.32 -16.96 -8.18
C ARG A 128 -12.73 -17.42 -6.86
N LYS A 129 -11.41 -17.48 -6.78
CA LYS A 129 -10.71 -17.66 -5.51
C LYS A 129 -10.86 -16.41 -4.66
N SER A 130 -11.09 -16.61 -3.37
CA SER A 130 -11.33 -15.57 -2.39
C SER A 130 -10.66 -15.91 -1.07
N TYR A 131 -10.37 -14.90 -0.28
CA TYR A 131 -9.94 -15.04 1.10
C TYR A 131 -11.09 -14.62 2.02
N GLN A 132 -11.21 -15.27 3.17
CA GLN A 132 -12.20 -14.90 4.19
C GLN A 132 -11.54 -14.03 5.25
N ARG A 133 -12.21 -12.93 5.62
CA ARG A 133 -11.74 -12.02 6.66
C ARG A 133 -11.54 -12.74 7.99
N ALA A 134 -12.50 -13.57 8.38
CA ALA A 134 -12.43 -14.36 9.62
C ALA A 134 -11.21 -15.31 9.65
N ALA A 135 -10.82 -15.88 8.51
CA ALA A 135 -9.64 -16.74 8.42
C ALA A 135 -8.33 -15.97 8.59
N LEU A 136 -8.27 -14.74 8.07
CA LEU A 136 -7.13 -13.84 8.28
C LEU A 136 -7.06 -13.35 9.73
N GLN A 137 -8.19 -12.99 10.34
CA GLN A 137 -8.27 -12.60 11.74
C GLN A 137 -7.80 -13.72 12.68
N ALA A 138 -8.24 -14.96 12.43
CA ALA A 138 -7.82 -16.13 13.20
C ALA A 138 -6.34 -16.49 13.00
N ALA A 139 -5.71 -15.99 11.94
CA ALA A 139 -4.32 -16.26 11.59
C ALA A 139 -3.38 -15.09 11.87
N LEU A 140 -3.90 -13.98 12.42
CA LEU A 140 -3.10 -12.83 12.83
C LEU A 140 -2.26 -13.25 14.05
N PRO A 141 -0.92 -13.31 13.95
CA PRO A 141 -0.10 -13.67 15.10
C PRO A 141 0.03 -12.47 16.05
N ASP A 142 0.29 -12.76 17.32
CA ASP A 142 0.40 -11.75 18.38
C ASP A 142 1.51 -10.72 18.10
N ASP A 143 2.60 -11.13 17.44
CA ASP A 143 3.72 -10.26 17.08
C ASP A 143 3.45 -9.33 15.89
N CYS A 144 2.33 -9.53 15.17
CA CYS A 144 1.95 -8.71 14.01
C CYS A 144 1.05 -7.51 14.36
N GLY A 145 0.78 -7.30 15.65
CA GLY A 145 -0.07 -6.23 16.16
C GLY A 145 0.70 -5.21 16.99
N CYS A 146 1.60 -4.43 16.38
CA CYS A 146 2.14 -3.20 16.96
C CYS A 146 2.44 -2.17 15.86
#